data_AF-A0A538D318-F1
#
_entry.id   AF-A0A538D318-F1
#
_cell.length_a   1.000
_cell.length_b   1.000
_cell.length_c   1.000
_cell.angle_alpha   90.00
_cell.angle_beta   90.00
_cell.angle_gamma   90.00
#
_symmetry.space_group_name_H-M   'P 1'
#
loop_
_entity.id
_entity.type
_entity.pdbx_description
1 polymer ?
#
loop_
_entity_poly.entity_id
_entity_poly.type
_entity_poly.pdbx_seq_one_letter_code
_entity_poly.pdbx_strand_id
1 'polypeptide(L)'
;MDAASVARRARGENFPVASLLFPRALRPHLRRVYGYCRLVDILGDEAEGDRSALLDELERELDASYDGEPTWPVMRELQPTIRTFELPRAPFLGLIEANRQDQRVAEYETWDELRDYCTKSADPVGRLVLGVLRRADDPELVAASDDVCTGLQLVNFLQDVPRDLALGRIYLPAEDRRR
;
A
#
# COMPACT_ATOMS: atom_id res chain seq x y z
N MET A 1 -6.07 -18.70 -4.73
CA MET A 1 -6.77 -17.73 -5.61
C MET A 1 -5.94 -17.49 -6.87
N ASP A 2 -6.56 -17.36 -8.03
CA ASP A 2 -5.85 -17.09 -9.30
C ASP A 2 -5.39 -15.61 -9.40
N ALA A 3 -4.11 -15.36 -9.68
CA ALA A 3 -3.53 -14.02 -9.82
C ALA A 3 -4.24 -13.18 -10.89
N ALA A 4 -4.83 -13.79 -11.92
CA ALA A 4 -5.63 -13.09 -12.93
C ALA A 4 -6.98 -12.57 -12.37
N SER A 5 -7.56 -13.29 -11.40
CA SER A 5 -8.75 -12.85 -10.66
C SER A 5 -8.46 -11.66 -9.76
N VAL A 6 -7.32 -11.69 -9.05
CA VAL A 6 -6.85 -10.60 -8.18
C VAL A 6 -6.56 -9.33 -8.99
N ALA A 7 -5.85 -9.46 -10.12
CA ALA A 7 -5.55 -8.35 -11.03
C ALA A 7 -6.82 -7.67 -11.59
N ARG A 8 -7.87 -8.44 -11.88
CA ARG A 8 -9.14 -7.90 -12.40
C ARG A 8 -9.92 -7.13 -11.33
N ARG A 9 -9.91 -7.59 -10.06
CA ARG A 9 -10.51 -6.86 -8.94
C ARG A 9 -9.74 -5.59 -8.61
N ALA A 10 -8.41 -5.64 -8.67
CA ALA A 10 -7.56 -4.46 -8.42
C ALA A 10 -7.76 -3.31 -9.44
N ARG A 11 -8.32 -3.60 -10.61
CA ARG A 11 -8.66 -2.59 -11.63
C ARG A 11 -10.00 -1.87 -11.38
N GLY A 12 -10.82 -2.33 -10.44
CA GLY A 12 -12.22 -1.92 -10.28
C GLY A 12 -12.47 -0.70 -9.40
N GLU A 13 -11.52 -0.30 -8.55
CA GLU A 13 -11.74 0.78 -7.58
C GLU A 13 -11.51 2.18 -8.15
N ASN A 14 -12.16 3.15 -7.51
CA ASN A 14 -12.29 4.53 -7.94
C ASN A 14 -10.93 5.22 -8.17
N PHE A 15 -10.44 5.11 -9.41
CA PHE A 15 -9.42 6.00 -9.98
C PHE A 15 -9.96 7.28 -10.69
N PRO A 16 -11.22 7.77 -10.53
CA PRO A 16 -11.66 8.93 -11.30
C PRO A 16 -10.94 10.21 -10.86
N VAL A 17 -10.62 10.38 -9.57
CA VAL A 17 -9.98 11.60 -9.05
C VAL A 17 -8.54 11.74 -9.57
N ALA A 18 -7.72 10.68 -9.49
CA ALA A 18 -6.37 10.69 -10.05
C ALA A 18 -6.37 10.80 -11.59
N SER A 19 -7.45 10.38 -12.28
CA SER A 19 -7.55 10.56 -13.73
C SER A 19 -7.81 12.00 -14.18
N LEU A 20 -8.29 12.88 -13.30
CA LEU A 20 -8.55 14.29 -13.61
C LEU A 20 -7.31 15.18 -13.39
N LEU A 21 -6.55 14.91 -12.33
CA LEU A 21 -5.44 15.77 -11.90
C LEU A 21 -4.10 15.44 -12.55
N PHE A 22 -3.91 14.19 -13.00
CA PHE A 22 -2.62 13.75 -13.54
C PHE A 22 -2.56 13.80 -15.08
N PRO A 23 -1.39 14.15 -15.67
CA PRO A 23 -1.15 14.07 -17.10
C PRO A 23 -1.49 12.69 -17.66
N ARG A 24 -2.07 12.64 -18.86
CA ARG A 24 -2.52 11.39 -19.52
C ARG A 24 -1.42 10.31 -19.56
N ALA A 25 -0.17 10.72 -19.76
CA ALA A 25 0.99 9.82 -19.83
C ALA A 25 1.30 9.11 -18.50
N LEU A 26 1.01 9.73 -17.34
CA LEU A 26 1.35 9.15 -16.03
C LEU A 26 0.26 8.22 -15.48
N ARG A 27 -0.98 8.33 -15.96
CA ARG A 27 -2.12 7.56 -15.46
C ARG A 27 -1.92 6.04 -15.50
N PRO A 28 -1.34 5.43 -16.56
CA PRO A 28 -1.08 3.99 -16.56
C PRO A 28 -0.10 3.55 -15.47
N HIS A 29 0.91 4.37 -15.17
CA HIS A 29 1.91 4.10 -14.15
C HIS A 29 1.31 4.16 -12.76
N LEU A 30 0.53 5.20 -12.47
CA LEU A 30 -0.18 5.31 -11.20
C LEU A 30 -1.16 4.13 -11.03
N ARG A 31 -1.94 3.76 -12.05
CA ARG A 31 -2.82 2.58 -11.97
C ARG A 31 -2.08 1.29 -11.62
N ARG A 32 -0.85 1.11 -12.11
CA ARG A 32 -0.01 -0.07 -11.77
C ARG A 32 0.47 -0.02 -10.32
N VAL A 33 0.86 1.15 -9.83
CA VAL A 33 1.21 1.35 -8.40
C VAL A 33 0.02 1.04 -7.50
N TYR A 34 -1.16 1.58 -7.80
CA TYR A 34 -2.38 1.28 -7.04
C TYR A 34 -2.80 -0.19 -7.16
N GLY A 35 -2.60 -0.80 -8.34
CA GLY A 35 -2.81 -2.23 -8.53
C GLY A 35 -1.94 -3.10 -7.63
N TYR A 36 -0.71 -2.67 -7.33
CA TYR A 36 0.16 -3.31 -6.34
C TYR A 36 -0.35 -3.14 -4.91
N CYS A 37 -0.73 -1.92 -4.52
CA CYS A 37 -1.27 -1.67 -3.17
C CYS A 37 -2.49 -2.57 -2.90
N ARG A 38 -3.41 -2.63 -3.86
CA ARG A 38 -4.59 -3.50 -3.77
C ARG A 38 -4.26 -4.99 -3.79
N LEU A 39 -3.20 -5.40 -4.47
CA LEU A 39 -2.70 -6.78 -4.41
C LEU A 39 -2.26 -7.13 -2.98
N VAL A 40 -1.50 -6.25 -2.32
CA VAL A 40 -1.08 -6.44 -0.92
C VAL A 40 -2.30 -6.61 -0.01
N ASP A 41 -3.29 -5.72 -0.09
CA ASP A 41 -4.51 -5.79 0.73
C ASP A 41 -5.28 -7.10 0.52
N ILE A 42 -5.47 -7.52 -0.74
CA ILE A 42 -6.20 -8.76 -1.05
C ILE A 42 -5.48 -9.98 -0.46
N LEU A 43 -4.15 -10.05 -0.58
CA LEU A 43 -3.38 -11.17 -0.03
C LEU A 43 -3.43 -11.19 1.50
N GLY A 44 -3.51 -10.03 2.13
CA GLY A 44 -3.49 -9.88 3.58
C GLY A 44 -4.82 -10.01 4.30
N ASP A 45 -5.91 -9.59 3.66
CA ASP A 45 -7.23 -9.49 4.32
C ASP A 45 -8.25 -10.48 3.74
N GLU A 46 -8.23 -10.70 2.42
CA GLU A 46 -9.23 -11.49 1.71
C GLU A 46 -8.77 -12.92 1.39
N ALA A 47 -7.47 -13.21 1.45
CA ALA A 47 -6.95 -14.50 1.04
C ALA A 47 -7.32 -15.63 2.01
N GLU A 48 -7.71 -16.76 1.43
CA GLU A 48 -7.80 -18.06 2.09
C GLU A 48 -6.41 -18.71 2.15
N GLY A 49 -6.14 -19.44 3.23
CA GLY A 49 -4.88 -20.16 3.43
C GLY A 49 -3.84 -19.36 4.21
N ASP A 50 -2.56 -19.68 4.00
CA ASP A 50 -1.44 -19.05 4.69
C ASP A 50 -1.08 -17.71 4.05
N ARG A 51 -1.59 -16.63 4.64
CA ARG A 51 -1.37 -15.25 4.18
C ARG A 51 0.07 -14.81 4.32
N SER A 52 0.79 -15.29 5.34
CA SER A 52 2.20 -14.97 5.53
C SER A 52 3.03 -15.56 4.38
N ALA A 53 2.78 -16.81 4.00
CA ALA A 53 3.44 -17.43 2.85
C ALA A 53 3.15 -16.68 1.53
N LEU A 54 1.92 -16.19 1.33
CA LEU A 54 1.56 -15.40 0.15
C LEU A 54 2.28 -14.04 0.10
N LEU A 55 2.47 -13.38 1.25
CA LEU A 55 3.25 -12.14 1.35
C LEU A 55 4.74 -12.39 1.09
N ASP A 56 5.28 -13.54 1.53
CA ASP A 56 6.65 -13.94 1.23
C ASP A 56 6.86 -14.26 -0.26
N GLU A 57 5.84 -14.80 -0.93
CA GLU A 57 5.84 -14.94 -2.40
C GLU A 57 5.80 -13.58 -3.09
N LEU A 58 4.95 -12.66 -2.62
CA LEU A 58 4.89 -11.30 -3.16
C LEU A 58 6.21 -10.55 -2.98
N GLU A 59 6.89 -10.71 -1.85
CA GLU A 59 8.20 -10.11 -1.64
C GLU A 59 9.25 -10.66 -2.63
N ARG A 60 9.25 -11.97 -2.89
CA ARG A 60 10.11 -12.57 -3.92
C ARG A 60 9.81 -12.04 -5.33
N GLU A 61 8.53 -11.83 -5.65
CA GLU A 61 8.12 -11.21 -6.92
C GLU A 61 8.50 -9.73 -6.99
N LEU A 62 8.49 -9.01 -5.86
CA LEU A 62 9.01 -7.66 -5.77
C LEU A 62 10.51 -7.66 -6.06
N ASP A 63 11.29 -8.56 -5.48
CA ASP A 63 12.73 -8.70 -5.73
C ASP A 63 13.02 -8.98 -7.21
N ALA A 64 12.29 -9.93 -7.79
CA ALA A 64 12.38 -10.23 -9.22
C ALA A 64 12.03 -9.01 -10.10
N SER A 65 11.23 -8.07 -9.62
CA SER A 65 10.92 -6.85 -10.37
C SER A 65 12.14 -5.92 -10.52
N TYR A 66 13.11 -5.98 -9.60
CA TYR A 66 14.35 -5.20 -9.66
C TYR A 66 15.47 -5.96 -10.38
N ASP A 67 15.74 -7.19 -9.94
CA ASP A 67 16.96 -7.94 -10.34
C ASP A 67 16.69 -9.07 -11.33
N GLY A 68 15.45 -9.24 -11.82
CA GLY A 68 15.09 -10.32 -12.74
C GLY A 68 13.79 -10.10 -13.50
N GLU A 69 12.98 -11.15 -13.56
CA GLU A 69 11.66 -11.15 -14.20
C GLU A 69 10.60 -11.71 -13.24
N PRO A 70 9.65 -10.88 -12.79
CA PRO A 70 8.54 -11.37 -11.98
C PRO A 70 7.61 -12.24 -12.84
N THR A 71 6.96 -13.21 -12.23
CA THR A 71 6.04 -14.12 -12.93
C THR A 71 4.59 -13.67 -12.80
N TRP A 72 4.24 -13.00 -11.71
CA TRP A 72 2.88 -12.60 -11.41
C TRP A 72 2.41 -11.49 -12.36
N PRO A 73 1.20 -11.57 -12.95
CA PRO A 73 0.71 -10.60 -13.92
C PRO A 73 0.77 -9.13 -13.44
N VAL A 74 0.35 -8.86 -12.20
CA VAL A 74 0.39 -7.50 -11.61
C VAL A 74 1.84 -6.99 -11.51
N MET A 75 2.77 -7.86 -11.13
CA MET A 75 4.18 -7.53 -10.96
C MET A 75 4.87 -7.33 -12.31
N ARG A 76 4.54 -8.14 -13.32
CA ARG A 76 4.96 -7.93 -14.72
C ARG A 76 4.44 -6.62 -15.29
N GLU A 77 3.22 -6.21 -14.96
CA GLU A 77 2.68 -4.91 -15.37
C GLU A 77 3.33 -3.75 -14.62
N LEU A 78 3.70 -3.94 -13.34
CA LEU A 78 4.35 -2.94 -12.50
C LEU A 78 5.82 -2.70 -12.89
N GLN A 79 6.58 -3.75 -13.20
CA GLN A 79 8.03 -3.69 -13.42
C GLN A 79 8.47 -2.60 -14.41
N PRO A 80 7.82 -2.41 -15.59
CA PRO A 80 8.18 -1.30 -16.48
C PRO A 80 8.06 0.08 -15.83
N THR A 81 7.11 0.26 -14.89
CA THR A 81 6.97 1.51 -14.11
C THR A 81 8.11 1.68 -13.12
N ILE A 82 8.46 0.62 -12.38
CA ILE A 82 9.61 0.63 -11.46
C ILE A 82 10.87 1.06 -12.21
N ARG A 83 11.16 0.41 -13.36
CA ARG A 83 12.35 0.70 -14.16
C ARG A 83 12.33 2.10 -14.80
N THR A 84 11.17 2.55 -15.29
CA THR A 84 11.06 3.86 -15.96
C THR A 84 11.28 5.03 -15.01
N PHE A 85 10.75 4.93 -13.79
CA PHE A 85 10.78 6.01 -12.79
C PHE A 85 11.82 5.76 -11.69
N GLU A 86 12.60 4.69 -11.79
CA GLU A 86 13.61 4.29 -10.81
C GLU A 86 13.04 4.27 -9.38
N LEU A 87 11.81 3.73 -9.26
CA LEU A 87 11.11 3.73 -7.98
C LEU A 87 11.90 2.89 -6.97
N PRO A 88 12.13 3.38 -5.74
CA PRO A 88 12.88 2.62 -4.76
C PRO A 88 12.08 1.40 -4.28
N ARG A 89 12.78 0.33 -3.88
CA ARG A 89 12.17 -0.89 -3.33
C ARG A 89 11.48 -0.65 -1.99
N ALA A 90 12.04 0.23 -1.16
CA ALA A 90 11.64 0.38 0.25
C ALA A 90 10.14 0.72 0.45
N PRO A 91 9.51 1.64 -0.29
CA PRO A 91 8.08 1.89 -0.15
C PRO A 91 7.19 0.66 -0.44
N PHE A 92 7.51 -0.12 -1.48
CA PHE A 92 6.75 -1.34 -1.78
C PHE A 92 6.85 -2.36 -0.64
N LEU A 93 8.07 -2.58 -0.13
CA LEU A 93 8.28 -3.48 1.01
C LEU A 93 7.55 -3.01 2.27
N GLY A 94 7.51 -1.69 2.52
CA GLY A 94 6.80 -1.12 3.65
C GLY A 94 5.31 -1.53 3.68
N LEU A 95 4.66 -1.56 2.52
CA LEU A 95 3.25 -2.00 2.41
C LEU A 95 3.08 -3.49 2.74
N ILE A 96 4.01 -4.35 2.29
CA ILE A 96 4.02 -5.78 2.67
C ILE A 96 4.19 -5.91 4.18
N GLU A 97 5.12 -5.17 4.77
CA GLU A 97 5.39 -5.24 6.22
C GLU A 97 4.22 -4.71 7.05
N ALA A 98 3.56 -3.64 6.61
CA ALA A 98 2.33 -3.16 7.24
C ALA A 98 1.27 -4.27 7.30
N ASN A 99 1.09 -5.01 6.21
CA ASN A 99 0.15 -6.11 6.21
C ASN A 99 0.58 -7.26 7.13
N ARG A 100 1.87 -7.60 7.17
CA ARG A 100 2.40 -8.55 8.16
C ARG A 100 2.18 -8.07 9.59
N GLN A 101 2.29 -6.76 9.85
CA GLN A 101 2.05 -6.17 11.16
C GLN A 101 0.58 -6.30 11.57
N ASP A 102 -0.36 -6.09 10.66
CA ASP A 102 -1.81 -6.27 10.86
C ASP A 102 -2.25 -7.71 11.19
N GLN A 103 -1.39 -8.70 10.92
CA GLN A 103 -1.62 -10.10 11.32
C GLN A 103 -1.13 -10.38 12.76
N ARG A 104 -0.31 -9.49 13.34
CA ARG A 104 0.36 -9.69 14.63
C ARG A 104 -0.09 -8.69 15.70
N VAL A 105 -0.48 -7.48 15.29
CA VAL A 105 -0.86 -6.39 16.17
C VAL A 105 -2.36 -6.15 16.02
N ALA A 106 -3.11 -6.44 17.08
CA ALA A 106 -4.55 -6.22 17.12
C ALA A 106 -4.91 -4.79 17.54
N GLU A 107 -4.04 -4.12 18.30
CA GLU A 107 -4.33 -2.82 18.91
C GLU A 107 -3.05 -2.04 19.17
N TYR A 108 -3.16 -0.71 19.13
CA TYR A 108 -2.10 0.25 19.45
C TYR A 108 -2.42 0.96 20.78
N GLU A 109 -1.41 1.12 21.64
CA GLU A 109 -1.58 1.76 22.94
C GLU A 109 -1.59 3.29 22.80
N THR A 110 -0.70 3.84 21.97
CA THR A 110 -0.48 5.30 21.85
C THR A 110 -0.63 5.80 20.42
N TRP A 111 -0.83 7.11 20.28
CA TRP A 111 -0.79 7.79 18.99
C TRP A 111 0.53 7.55 18.23
N ASP A 112 1.67 7.57 18.92
CA ASP A 112 2.97 7.40 18.27
C ASP A 112 3.16 6.00 17.68
N GLU A 113 2.62 4.96 18.32
CA GLU A 113 2.63 3.61 17.76
C GLU A 113 1.75 3.49 16.51
N LEU A 114 0.55 4.09 16.54
CA LEU A 114 -0.32 4.13 15.36
C LEU A 114 0.33 4.93 14.22
N ARG A 115 0.97 6.06 14.53
CA ARG A 115 1.68 6.88 13.55
C ARG A 115 2.87 6.12 12.95
N ASP A 116 3.63 5.36 13.74
CA ASP A 116 4.70 4.50 13.22
C ASP A 116 4.15 3.44 12.25
N TYR A 117 2.98 2.88 12.54
CA TYR A 117 2.30 1.99 11.60
C TYR A 117 1.94 2.69 10.28
N CYS A 118 1.44 3.93 10.32
CA CYS A 118 1.14 4.72 9.12
C CYS A 118 2.37 4.96 8.22
N THR A 119 3.58 5.03 8.79
CA THR A 119 4.82 5.15 8.00
C THR A 119 5.09 3.96 7.08
N LYS A 120 4.40 2.84 7.33
CA LYS A 120 4.45 1.61 6.53
C LYS A 120 3.16 1.40 5.73
N SER A 121 1.99 1.66 6.33
CA SER A 121 0.70 1.33 5.72
C SER A 121 0.17 2.38 4.75
N ALA A 122 0.61 3.64 4.85
CA ALA A 122 0.04 4.75 4.09
C ALA A 122 1.10 5.59 3.37
N ASP A 123 2.09 6.11 4.10
CA ASP A 123 3.12 7.01 3.59
C ASP A 123 3.84 6.48 2.33
N PRO A 124 4.15 5.17 2.23
CA PRO A 124 4.77 4.61 1.04
C PRO A 124 4.00 4.87 -0.26
N VAL A 125 2.67 4.91 -0.22
CA VAL A 125 1.84 5.17 -1.41
C VAL A 125 2.12 6.57 -1.96
N GLY A 126 2.16 7.57 -1.09
CA GLY A 126 2.48 8.96 -1.45
C GLY A 126 3.88 9.09 -2.03
N ARG A 127 4.87 8.44 -1.41
CA ARG A 127 6.25 8.42 -1.90
C ARG A 127 6.37 7.77 -3.28
N LEU A 128 5.61 6.71 -3.57
CA LEU A 128 5.56 6.10 -4.90
C LEU A 128 4.92 7.03 -5.93
N VAL A 129 3.87 7.76 -5.56
CA VAL A 129 3.24 8.79 -6.42
C VAL A 129 4.24 9.91 -6.73
N LEU A 130 4.96 10.41 -5.73
CA LEU A 130 6.04 11.40 -5.93
C LEU A 130 7.15 10.87 -6.82
N GLY A 131 7.51 9.58 -6.70
CA GLY A 131 8.46 8.92 -7.60
C GLY A 131 8.00 8.93 -9.06
N VAL A 132 6.72 8.60 -9.33
CA VAL A 132 6.14 8.70 -10.68
C VAL A 132 6.09 10.14 -11.20
N LEU A 133 5.96 11.12 -10.30
CA LEU A 133 6.05 12.54 -10.62
C LEU A 133 7.50 13.05 -10.78
N ARG A 134 8.52 12.23 -10.46
CA ARG A 134 9.94 12.60 -10.36
C ARG A 134 10.17 13.77 -9.39
N ARG A 135 9.55 13.68 -8.22
CA ARG A 135 9.61 14.68 -7.12
C ARG A 135 9.93 14.06 -5.76
N ALA A 136 10.38 12.81 -5.73
CA ALA A 136 10.71 12.10 -4.50
C ALA A 136 12.05 12.51 -3.86
N ASP A 137 12.82 13.36 -4.55
CA ASP A 137 14.08 13.96 -4.09
C ASP A 137 13.90 15.24 -3.28
N ASP A 138 12.67 15.78 -3.24
CA ASP A 138 12.29 16.97 -2.51
C ASP A 138 11.79 16.59 -1.10
N PRO A 139 12.60 16.80 -0.03
CA PRO A 139 12.27 16.31 1.30
C PRO A 139 11.06 17.02 1.93
N GLU A 140 10.81 18.29 1.58
CA GLU A 140 9.64 19.02 2.07
C GLU A 140 8.36 18.47 1.44
N LEU A 141 8.39 18.13 0.15
CA LEU A 141 7.26 17.47 -0.50
C LEU A 141 7.03 16.05 0.00
N VAL A 142 8.10 15.30 0.30
CA VAL A 142 7.96 13.96 0.90
C VAL A 142 7.29 14.06 2.27
N ALA A 143 7.74 14.97 3.14
CA ALA A 143 7.13 15.18 4.45
C ALA A 143 5.65 15.59 4.33
N ALA A 144 5.32 16.53 3.44
CA ALA A 144 3.94 16.93 3.21
C ALA A 144 3.07 15.79 2.62
N SER A 145 3.66 14.94 1.77
CA SER A 145 2.97 13.76 1.24
C SER A 145 2.70 12.74 2.32
N ASP A 146 3.65 12.49 3.22
CA ASP A 146 3.50 11.59 4.36
C ASP A 146 2.37 12.09 5.29
N ASP A 147 2.34 13.39 5.60
CA ASP A 147 1.25 13.99 6.40
C ASP A 147 -0.12 13.78 5.75
N VAL A 148 -0.24 13.96 4.43
CA VAL A 148 -1.49 13.73 3.69
C VAL A 148 -1.87 12.24 3.69
N CYS A 149 -0.91 11.35 3.48
CA CYS A 149 -1.14 9.90 3.46
C CYS A 149 -1.57 9.39 4.83
N THR A 150 -0.84 9.75 5.88
CA THR A 150 -1.22 9.46 7.27
C THR A 150 -2.60 10.03 7.57
N GLY A 151 -2.89 11.29 7.23
CA GLY A 151 -4.21 11.90 7.44
C GLY A 151 -5.36 11.15 6.76
N LEU A 152 -5.17 10.72 5.51
CA LEU A 152 -6.15 9.90 4.79
C LEU A 152 -6.35 8.52 5.45
N GLN A 153 -5.27 7.93 5.96
CA GLN A 153 -5.35 6.64 6.64
C GLN A 153 -6.13 6.73 7.96
N LEU A 154 -5.98 7.82 8.70
CA LEU A 154 -6.82 8.08 9.88
C LEU A 154 -8.30 8.17 9.50
N VAL A 155 -8.62 8.83 8.38
CA VAL A 155 -10.00 8.89 7.88
C VAL A 155 -10.52 7.48 7.55
N ASN A 156 -9.70 6.62 6.95
CA ASN A 156 -10.06 5.23 6.69
C ASN A 156 -10.39 4.48 8.00
N PHE A 157 -9.53 4.55 9.01
CA PHE A 157 -9.78 3.90 10.31
C PHE A 157 -11.06 4.39 10.98
N LEU A 158 -11.41 5.67 10.83
CA LEU A 158 -12.65 6.23 11.39
C LEU A 158 -13.89 5.78 10.62
N GLN A 159 -13.78 5.55 9.31
CA GLN A 159 -14.90 5.09 8.47
C GLN A 159 -15.15 3.59 8.60
N ASP A 160 -14.08 2.79 8.77
CA ASP A 160 -14.11 1.34 8.71
C ASP A 160 -14.12 0.66 10.10
N VAL A 161 -14.36 1.39 11.19
CA VAL A 161 -14.42 0.85 12.57
C VAL A 161 -15.18 -0.49 12.67
N PRO A 162 -16.42 -0.65 12.13
CA PRO A 162 -17.14 -1.92 12.24
C PRO A 162 -16.46 -3.08 11.49
N ARG A 163 -15.80 -2.77 10.35
CA ARG A 163 -15.09 -3.75 9.53
C ARG A 163 -13.80 -4.18 10.22
N ASP A 164 -13.03 -3.24 10.74
CA ASP A 164 -11.77 -3.52 11.44
C ASP A 164 -12.01 -4.36 12.70
N LEU A 165 -13.06 -4.04 13.45
CA LEU A 165 -13.49 -4.85 14.60
C LEU A 165 -13.85 -6.28 14.20
N ALA A 166 -14.51 -6.49 13.06
CA ALA A 166 -14.83 -7.82 12.56
C ALA A 166 -13.58 -8.63 12.16
N LEU A 167 -12.48 -7.93 11.85
CA LEU A 167 -11.16 -8.52 11.59
C LEU A 167 -10.31 -8.63 12.86
N GLY A 168 -10.82 -8.22 14.03
CA GLY A 168 -10.12 -8.25 15.31
C GLY A 168 -9.07 -7.15 15.47
N ARG A 169 -9.18 -6.04 14.73
CA ARG A 169 -8.25 -4.91 14.75
C ARG A 169 -8.91 -3.66 15.36
N ILE A 170 -8.15 -2.90 16.14
CA ILE A 170 -8.55 -1.63 16.74
C ILE A 170 -7.44 -0.60 16.53
N TYR A 171 -7.65 0.31 15.57
CA TYR A 171 -6.65 1.33 15.24
C TYR A 171 -6.75 2.58 16.12
N LEU A 172 -7.92 2.90 16.69
CA LEU A 172 -8.06 4.04 17.61
C LEU A 172 -7.25 3.76 18.90
N PRO A 173 -6.23 4.55 19.26
CA PRO A 173 -5.31 4.21 20.34
C PRO A 173 -6.00 4.01 21.69
N ALA A 174 -5.54 3.02 22.45
CA ALA A 174 -6.12 2.67 23.74
C ALA A 174 -6.13 3.85 24.72
N GLU A 175 -5.06 4.67 24.72
CA GLU A 175 -4.98 5.87 25.56
C GLU A 175 -6.07 6.89 25.26
N ASP A 176 -6.44 7.07 23.99
CA ASP A 176 -7.44 8.03 23.57
C ASP A 176 -8.85 7.54 23.86
N ARG A 177 -9.10 6.22 23.77
CA ARG A 177 -10.39 5.61 24.12
C ARG A 177 -10.70 5.67 25.62
N ARG A 178 -9.68 5.87 26.47
CA ARG A 178 -9.83 5.98 27.93
C ARG A 178 -10.03 7.43 28.41
N ARG A 179 -9.91 8.42 27.53
CA ARG A 179 -10.13 9.84 27.84
C ARG A 179 -11.61 10.21 27.78
#